data_AF-A0AAV2C389-F1
#
_entry.id   AF-A0AAV2C389-F1
#
_cell.length_a   1.000
_cell.length_b   1.000
_cell.length_c   1.000
_cell.angle_alpha   90.00
_cell.angle_beta   90.00
_cell.angle_gamma   90.00
#
_symmetry.space_group_name_H-M   'P 1'
#
loop_
_entity.id
_entity.type
_entity.pdbx_description
1 polymer ?
#
loop_
_entity_poly.entity_id
_entity_poly.type
_entity_poly.pdbx_seq_one_letter_code
_entity_poly.pdbx_strand_id
1 'polypeptide(L)' 'MLKVQWYVKCEGMAQKAMEAVKNGDLKILPDVHIKIWNRWLENIRDWCVSRQLWWGHRIPAYYVTVKGRIGTGDA' A
#
# COMPACT_ATOMS: atom_id res chain seq x y z
N MET A 1 9.59 -18.55 -1.13
CA MET A 1 8.22 -19.12 -1.17
C MET A 1 7.26 -17.99 -1.52
N LEU A 2 6.54 -18.10 -2.64
CA LEU A 2 5.51 -17.12 -3.03
C LEU A 2 4.21 -17.49 -2.32
N LYS A 3 3.54 -16.49 -1.75
CA LYS A 3 2.21 -16.61 -1.14
C LYS A 3 1.37 -15.41 -1.55
N VAL A 4 0.07 -15.63 -1.73
CA VAL A 4 -0.88 -14.54 -1.92
C VAL A 4 -0.91 -13.68 -0.66
N GLN A 5 -0.79 -12.37 -0.83
CA GLN A 5 -0.79 -11.38 0.24
C GLN A 5 -1.59 -10.16 -0.23
N TRP A 6 -2.01 -9.33 0.72
CA TRP A 6 -2.69 -8.08 0.45
C TRP A 6 -1.68 -6.95 0.31
N TYR A 7 -1.81 -6.20 -0.78
CA TYR A 7 -0.95 -5.07 -1.12
C TYR A 7 -1.77 -3.81 -1.33
N VAL A 8 -1.18 -2.67 -0.99
CA VAL A 8 -1.71 -1.35 -1.33
C VAL A 8 -0.90 -0.78 -2.49
N LYS A 9 -1.59 -0.33 -3.55
CA LYS A 9 -0.96 0.32 -4.70
C LYS A 9 -0.40 1.69 -4.30
N CYS A 10 0.92 1.80 -4.23
CA CYS A 10 1.57 2.97 -3.62
C CYS A 10 1.88 4.10 -4.60
N GLU A 11 2.06 3.79 -5.89
CA GLU A 11 2.54 4.73 -6.91
C GLU A 11 1.76 6.06 -6.93
N GLY A 12 0.43 6.00 -7.05
CA GLY A 12 -0.41 7.20 -7.08
C GLY A 12 -0.47 7.96 -5.75
N MET A 13 -0.25 7.29 -4.62
CA MET A 13 -0.17 7.95 -3.31
C MET A 13 1.17 8.68 -3.14
N ALA A 14 2.26 8.05 -3.58
CA ALA A 14 3.59 8.64 -3.58
C ALA A 14 3.66 9.89 -4.45
N GLN A 15 3.06 9.86 -5.64
CA GLN A 15 2.98 11.03 -6.51
C GLN A 15 2.26 12.20 -5.83
N LYS A 16 1.07 11.96 -5.24
CA LYS A 16 0.32 12.99 -4.49
C LYS A 16 1.13 13.55 -3.32
N ALA A 17 1.85 12.69 -2.62
CA ALA A 17 2.67 13.09 -1.47
C ALA A 17 3.88 13.96 -1.89
N MET A 18 4.51 13.66 -3.03
CA MET A 18 5.57 14.51 -3.60
C MET A 18 5.02 15.84 -4.13
N GLU A 19 3.85 15.82 -4.78
CA GLU A 19 3.18 17.03 -5.28
C GLU A 19 2.81 17.98 -4.14
N ALA A 20 2.32 17.47 -3.01
CA ALA A 20 2.02 18.30 -1.83
C ALA A 20 3.26 19.04 -1.30
N VAL A 21 4.43 18.39 -1.32
CA VAL A 21 5.69 19.04 -0.92
C VAL A 21 6.14 20.05 -1.97
N LYS A 22 6.03 19.70 -3.25
CA LYS A 22 6.40 20.58 -4.37
C LYS A 22 5.55 21.86 -4.41
N ASN A 23 4.25 21.75 -4.14
CA ASN A 23 3.31 22.87 -4.15
C ASN A 23 3.37 23.70 -2.86
N GLY A 24 4.05 23.21 -1.82
CA GLY A 24 4.15 23.87 -0.52
C GLY A 24 2.96 23.64 0.41
N ASP A 25 2.01 22.79 0.01
CA ASP A 25 0.89 22.32 0.84
C ASP A 25 1.41 21.53 2.06
N LEU A 26 2.55 20.86 1.91
CA LEU A 26 3.30 20.19 2.97
C LEU A 26 4.74 20.74 3.01
N LYS A 27 5.14 21.31 4.15
CA LYS A 27 6.54 21.76 4.35
C LYS A 27 7.32 20.73 5.17
N ILE A 28 8.45 20.30 4.62
CA ILE A 28 9.39 19.41 5.31
C ILE A 28 10.54 20.26 5.85
N LEU A 29 10.78 20.19 7.16
CA LEU A 29 11.84 20.94 7.83
C LEU A 29 12.83 19.98 8.52
N PRO A 30 14.15 20.19 8.38
CA PRO A 30 14.81 21.11 7.45
C PRO A 30 14.70 20.70 5.96
N ASP A 31 14.78 21.66 5.03
CA ASP A 31 14.57 21.48 3.58
C ASP A 31 15.47 20.41 2.93
N VAL A 32 16.64 20.16 3.51
CA VAL A 32 17.58 19.09 3.11
C VAL A 32 16.89 17.72 3.03
N HIS A 33 15.85 17.47 3.84
CA HIS A 33 15.14 16.19 3.83
C HIS A 33 14.22 16.00 2.62
N ILE A 34 13.87 17.06 1.86
CA ILE A 34 13.05 16.95 0.65
C ILE A 34 13.71 16.01 -0.38
N LYS A 35 15.03 16.06 -0.50
CA LYS A 35 15.77 15.16 -1.40
C LYS A 35 15.63 13.69 -0.99
N ILE A 36 15.66 13.41 0.32
CA ILE A 36 15.51 12.04 0.84
C ILE A 36 14.08 11.55 0.64
N TRP A 37 13.10 12.43 0.92
CA TRP A 37 11.68 12.19 0.71
C TRP A 37 11.37 11.79 -0.74
N ASN A 38 11.77 12.62 -1.71
CA ASN A 38 11.54 12.36 -3.13
C ASN A 38 12.21 11.06 -3.56
N ARG A 39 13.49 10.85 -3.20
CA ARG A 39 14.22 9.63 -3.55
C ARG A 39 13.52 8.36 -3.07
N TRP A 40 12.88 8.40 -1.90
CA TRP A 40 12.17 7.24 -1.34
C TRP A 40 10.86 6.97 -2.07
N LEU A 41 10.14 8.04 -2.44
CA LEU A 41 8.83 7.96 -3.09
C LEU A 41 8.91 7.71 -4.61
N GLU A 42 9.95 8.17 -5.28
CA GLU A 42 10.18 7.95 -6.72
C GLU A 42 10.29 6.46 -7.08
N ASN A 43 10.83 5.63 -6.18
CA ASN A 43 11.00 4.19 -6.40
C ASN A 43 10.16 3.36 -5.42
N ILE A 44 9.00 3.88 -5.01
CA ILE A 44 8.12 3.20 -4.08
C ILE A 44 7.65 1.86 -4.66
N ARG A 45 7.52 0.85 -3.81
CA ARG A 45 6.88 -0.43 -4.15
C ARG A 45 5.56 -0.56 -3.44
N ASP A 46 4.69 -1.39 -3.98
CA ASP A 46 3.41 -1.70 -3.34
C ASP A 46 3.64 -2.28 -1.94
N TRP A 47 2.90 -1.71 -0.98
CA TRP A 47 3.08 -2.03 0.42
C TRP A 47 2.30 -3.28 0.77
N CYS A 48 3.00 -4.37 1.12
CA CYS A 48 2.37 -5.54 1.72
C CYS A 48 1.80 -5.15 3.09
N VAL A 49 0.48 -5.24 3.26
CA VAL A 49 -0.22 -4.90 4.51
C VAL A 49 -0.64 -6.14 5.31
N SER A 50 -0.74 -7.30 4.67
CA SER A 50 -1.06 -8.53 5.40
C SER A 50 0.15 -9.13 6.11
N ARG A 51 -0.09 -9.75 7.26
CA ARG A 51 0.93 -10.41 8.09
C ARG A 51 0.35 -11.70 8.66
N GLN A 52 1.20 -12.71 8.83
CA GLN A 52 0.86 -13.94 9.54
C GLN A 52 1.34 -13.83 10.99
N LEU A 53 0.62 -13.04 11.79
CA LEU A 53 0.93 -12.74 13.19
C LEU A 53 -0.32 -12.99 14.06
N TRP A 54 -0.10 -13.19 15.36
CA TRP A 54 -1.16 -13.46 16.33
C TRP A 54 -1.77 -12.19 16.92
N TRP A 55 -1.00 -11.09 16.95
CA TRP A 55 -1.41 -9.80 17.47
C TRP A 55 -1.50 -8.78 16.35
N GLY A 56 -2.57 -7.98 16.36
CA GLY A 56 -2.83 -6.92 15.40
C GLY A 56 -4.30 -6.84 14.99
N HIS A 57 -4.61 -5.86 14.14
CA HIS A 57 -5.97 -5.72 13.60
C HIS A 57 -6.22 -6.76 12.51
N ARG A 58 -7.34 -7.49 12.62
CA ARG A 58 -7.78 -8.42 11.58
C ARG A 58 -8.24 -7.63 10.36
N ILE A 59 -7.71 -7.97 9.18
CA ILE A 59 -8.18 -7.38 7.90
C ILE A 59 -9.67 -7.71 7.73
N PRO A 60 -10.54 -6.73 7.48
CA PRO A 60 -11.99 -6.92 7.35
C PRO A 60 -12.35 -7.44 5.94
N ALA A 61 -11.72 -8.53 5.52
CA ALA A 61 -12.01 -9.23 4.27
C ALA A 61 -12.60 -10.61 4.60
N TYR A 62 -13.69 -10.97 3.91
CA TYR A 62 -14.40 -12.22 4.14
C TYR A 62 -14.49 -12.98 2.81
N TYR A 63 -14.20 -14.27 2.84
CA TYR A 63 -14.48 -15.15 1.72
C TYR A 63 -15.96 -15.54 1.75
N VAL A 64 -16.66 -15.36 0.63
CA VAL A 64 -18.08 -15.69 0.52
C VAL A 64 -18.26 -16.88 -0.40
N THR A 65 -18.97 -17.90 0.08
CA THR A 65 -19.35 -19.06 -0.73
C THR A 65 -20.84 -18.97 -1.07
N VAL A 66 -21.18 -18.84 -2.35
CA VAL A 66 -22.58 -18.78 -2.82
C VAL A 66 -22.99 -20.16 -3.34
N LYS A 67 -23.98 -20.81 -2.71
CA LYS A 67 -24.53 -22.09 -3.20
C LYS A 67 -25.30 -21.87 -4.51
N GLY A 68 -25.04 -22.70 -5.51
CA GLY A 68 -25.79 -22.73 -6.78
C GLY A 68 -25.14 -22.04 -7.98
N ARG A 69 -23.97 -21.38 -7.81
CA ARG A 69 -23.08 -21.04 -8.92
C ARG A 69 -21.84 -21.93 -8.83
N ILE A 70 -21.60 -22.72 -9.87
CA ILE A 70 -20.30 -23.36 -10.10
C ILE A 70 -19.33 -22.22 -10.45
N GLY A 71 -18.81 -21.54 -9.44
CA GLY A 71 -17.68 -20.64 -9.61
C GLY A 71 -16.44 -21.52 -9.76
N THR A 72 -15.82 -21.50 -10.94
CA THR A 72 -14.51 -22.10 -11.17
C THR A 72 -13.56 -21.55 -10.10
N GLY A 73 -13.18 -22.42 -9.17
CA GLY A 73 -12.31 -22.06 -8.07
C GLY A 73 -10.89 -21.98 -8.57
N ASP A 74 -10.42 -20.77 -8.85
CA ASP A 74 -9.01 -20.48 -8.99
C ASP A 74 -8.60 -19.62 -7.78
N ALA A 75 -7.91 -20.29 -6.86
CA ALA A 75 -7.26 -19.73 -5.68
C ALA A 75 -5.85 -19.24 -6.03
#